data_AF-A0A8J6R287-F1
#
_entry.id   AF-A0A8J6R287-F1
#
_cell.length_a   1.000
_cell.length_b   1.000
_cell.length_c   1.000
_cell.angle_alpha   90.00
_cell.angle_beta   90.00
_cell.angle_gamma   90.00
#
_symmetry.space_group_name_H-M   'P 1'
#
loop_
_entity.id
_entity.type
_entity.pdbx_description
1 polymer ?
#
loop_
_entity_poly.entity_id
_entity_poly.type
_entity_poly.pdbx_seq_one_letter_code
_entity_poly.pdbx_strand_id
1 'polypeptide(L)'
;MLLQDARDYQILFLSLFLILGLGTRDWTVRPEFIVVTIATCLTTQWVMSALQEWWQRRNSQRSLTSQTTQTEISTSSTPVKKQGRSLRSALITSLGLCLLLRADHASTMALASSLAVLSKFMFQVQGKHFFNPANFGIIAVLMLTQDAWVSPGQWGDEWWYGLLFLGAGGLVLQRVGRWDTSAAFLATYAGLEAYRNFWLGWTWDVYWHRLMSGSLLLFALFMITDPRSIPNARIGRLVWSVAIAAVTFMLRNQFFIPTAVFWALFALSPLTLLIDLIWSAPRFTWSRPAPESGEPLSPTAVEV
;
A
#
# COMPACT_ATOMS: atom_id res chain seq x y z
N MET A 1 -11.77 -2.22 22.31
CA MET A 1 -11.82 -0.89 21.65
C MET A 1 -11.46 -1.07 20.18
N LEU A 2 -12.41 -0.82 19.27
CA LEU A 2 -12.40 -1.28 17.88
C LEU A 2 -11.52 -0.47 16.90
N LEU A 3 -10.70 0.47 17.36
CA LEU A 3 -9.99 1.44 16.51
C LEU A 3 -8.62 1.89 17.07
N GLN A 4 -7.84 0.97 17.64
CA GLN A 4 -6.50 1.29 18.16
C GLN A 4 -5.39 1.20 17.10
N ASP A 5 -5.58 0.39 16.05
CA ASP A 5 -4.57 0.17 15.00
C ASP A 5 -4.93 1.00 13.75
N ALA A 6 -3.95 1.69 13.16
CA ALA A 6 -4.17 2.47 11.94
C ALA A 6 -4.64 1.60 10.75
N ARG A 7 -4.36 0.28 10.77
CA ARG A 7 -4.87 -0.67 9.79
C ARG A 7 -6.38 -0.85 9.85
N ASP A 8 -6.99 -0.69 11.02
CA ASP A 8 -8.45 -0.80 11.15
C ASP A 8 -9.14 0.35 10.40
N TYR A 9 -8.53 1.54 10.38
CA TYR A 9 -8.99 2.68 9.57
C TYR A 9 -8.83 2.41 8.07
N GLN A 10 -7.69 1.84 7.65
CA GLN A 10 -7.50 1.45 6.25
C GLN A 10 -8.58 0.47 5.79
N ILE A 11 -8.85 -0.58 6.58
CA ILE A 11 -9.90 -1.56 6.26
C ILE A 11 -11.26 -0.89 6.19
N LEU A 12 -11.59 -0.02 7.15
CA LEU A 12 -12.86 0.70 7.20
C LEU A 12 -13.08 1.54 5.94
N PHE A 13 -12.12 2.40 5.58
CA PHE A 13 -12.26 3.29 4.43
C PHE A 13 -12.20 2.55 3.11
N LEU A 14 -11.32 1.55 2.95
CA LEU A 14 -11.29 0.74 1.73
C LEU A 14 -12.59 -0.07 1.55
N SER A 15 -13.17 -0.57 2.63
CA SER A 15 -14.47 -1.25 2.59
C SER A 15 -15.60 -0.27 2.26
N LEU A 16 -15.60 0.92 2.86
CA LEU A 16 -16.57 1.98 2.57
C LEU A 16 -16.52 2.37 1.09
N PHE A 17 -15.32 2.57 0.55
CA PHE A 17 -15.11 2.84 -0.87
C PHE A 17 -15.60 1.70 -1.76
N LEU A 18 -15.38 0.45 -1.37
CA LEU A 18 -15.85 -0.69 -2.16
C LEU A 18 -17.38 -0.75 -2.19
N ILE A 19 -18.02 -0.59 -1.03
CA ILE A 19 -19.49 -0.58 -0.90
C ILE A 19 -20.08 0.60 -1.69
N LEU A 20 -19.49 1.78 -1.56
CA LEU A 20 -19.95 2.97 -2.27
C LEU A 20 -19.78 2.84 -3.78
N GLY A 21 -18.65 2.32 -4.26
CA GLY A 21 -18.40 2.06 -5.68
C GLY A 21 -19.41 1.07 -6.27
N LEU A 22 -19.68 -0.03 -5.57
CA LEU A 22 -20.69 -1.02 -5.99
C LEU A 22 -22.11 -0.44 -5.99
N GLY A 23 -22.47 0.36 -4.97
CA GLY A 23 -23.83 0.83 -4.78
C GLY A 23 -24.21 2.09 -5.59
N THR A 24 -23.23 2.90 -6.00
CA THR A 24 -23.51 4.21 -6.65
C THR A 24 -23.00 4.32 -8.08
N ARG A 25 -22.04 3.49 -8.49
CA ARG A 25 -21.33 3.66 -9.77
C ARG A 25 -21.44 2.46 -10.70
N ASP A 26 -22.39 1.55 -10.44
CA ASP A 26 -22.64 0.33 -11.21
C ASP A 26 -21.34 -0.37 -11.63
N TRP A 27 -20.41 -0.45 -10.67
CA TRP A 27 -19.14 -1.08 -10.95
C TRP A 27 -19.38 -2.49 -11.45
N THR A 28 -18.82 -2.80 -12.61
CA THR A 28 -18.89 -4.13 -13.23
C THR A 28 -18.14 -5.21 -12.47
N VAL A 29 -17.74 -4.94 -11.21
CA VAL A 29 -17.15 -5.92 -10.31
C VAL A 29 -18.24 -6.89 -9.89
N ARG A 30 -18.10 -8.12 -10.34
CA ARG A 30 -19.00 -9.18 -9.94
C ARG A 30 -18.73 -9.59 -8.49
N PRO A 31 -19.74 -9.78 -7.64
CA PRO A 31 -19.55 -10.16 -6.24
C PRO A 31 -18.68 -11.41 -6.04
N GLU A 32 -18.75 -12.37 -6.97
CA GLU A 32 -17.90 -13.55 -6.96
C GLU A 32 -16.40 -13.22 -7.01
N PHE A 33 -15.99 -12.18 -7.74
CA PHE A 33 -14.59 -11.79 -7.84
C PHE A 33 -14.09 -11.18 -6.54
N ILE A 34 -14.94 -10.46 -5.81
CA ILE A 34 -14.62 -9.92 -4.49
C ILE A 34 -14.37 -11.08 -3.52
N VAL A 35 -15.29 -12.06 -3.49
CA VAL A 35 -15.16 -13.25 -2.64
C VAL A 35 -13.89 -14.03 -2.97
N VAL A 36 -13.63 -14.29 -4.26
CA VAL A 36 -12.42 -14.99 -4.72
C VAL A 36 -11.16 -14.23 -4.32
N THR A 37 -11.14 -12.92 -4.48
CA THR A 37 -9.97 -12.08 -4.13
C THR A 37 -9.69 -12.13 -2.63
N ILE A 38 -10.71 -11.91 -1.79
CA ILE A 38 -10.57 -11.94 -0.33
C ILE A 38 -10.17 -13.34 0.14
N ALA A 39 -10.88 -14.38 -0.30
CA ALA A 39 -10.61 -15.76 0.09
C ALA A 39 -9.19 -16.20 -0.33
N THR A 40 -8.76 -15.84 -1.54
CA THR A 40 -7.42 -16.18 -2.02
C THR A 40 -6.35 -15.44 -1.22
N CYS A 41 -6.48 -14.12 -1.01
CA CYS A 41 -5.50 -13.39 -0.18
C CYS A 41 -5.40 -13.95 1.24
N LEU A 42 -6.54 -14.27 1.87
CA LEU A 42 -6.55 -14.83 3.23
C LEU A 42 -5.94 -16.23 3.29
N THR A 43 -6.27 -17.10 2.34
CA THR A 43 -5.72 -18.47 2.30
C THR A 43 -4.24 -18.46 1.97
N THR A 44 -3.79 -17.72 0.96
CA THR A 44 -2.35 -17.56 0.65
C THR A 44 -1.59 -16.97 1.84
N GLN A 45 -2.17 -15.98 2.53
CA GLN A 45 -1.54 -15.40 3.72
C GLN A 45 -1.38 -16.42 4.84
N TRP A 46 -2.43 -17.18 5.11
CA TRP A 46 -2.45 -18.19 6.15
C TRP A 46 -1.41 -19.28 5.87
N VAL A 47 -1.41 -19.83 4.66
CA VAL A 47 -0.45 -20.85 4.21
C VAL A 47 0.99 -20.35 4.33
N MET A 48 1.30 -19.18 3.77
CA MET A 48 2.67 -18.64 3.80
C MET A 48 3.14 -18.28 5.20
N SER A 49 2.26 -17.76 6.06
CA SER A 49 2.61 -17.51 7.47
C SER A 49 2.91 -18.81 8.21
N ALA A 50 2.10 -19.84 8.01
CA ALA A 50 2.29 -21.15 8.62
C ALA A 50 3.59 -21.82 8.13
N LEU A 51 3.87 -21.75 6.83
CA LEU A 51 5.09 -22.28 6.24
C LEU A 51 6.34 -21.58 6.79
N GLN A 52 6.30 -20.25 6.91
CA GLN A 52 7.39 -19.47 7.47
C GLN A 52 7.64 -19.82 8.95
N GLU A 53 6.59 -19.98 9.75
CA GLU A 53 6.71 -20.39 11.16
C GLU A 53 7.24 -21.81 11.31
N TRP A 54 6.76 -22.74 10.49
CA TRP A 54 7.25 -24.11 10.46
C TRP A 54 8.74 -24.17 10.10
N TRP A 55 9.14 -23.42 9.07
CA TRP A 55 10.54 -23.35 8.63
C TRP A 55 11.45 -22.76 9.71
N GLN A 56 11.00 -21.69 10.38
CA GLN A 56 11.71 -21.09 11.51
C GLN A 56 11.88 -22.09 12.66
N ARG A 57 10.82 -22.79 13.09
CA ARG A 57 10.89 -23.79 14.17
C ARG A 57 11.85 -24.92 13.84
N ARG A 58 11.81 -25.43 12.61
CA ARG A 58 12.69 -26.52 12.15
C ARG A 58 14.16 -26.10 12.17
N ASN A 59 14.47 -24.88 11.74
CA ASN A 59 15.84 -24.37 11.75
C ASN A 59 16.33 -24.03 13.15
N SER A 60 15.47 -23.45 14.01
CA SER A 60 15.79 -23.20 15.42
C SER A 60 16.05 -24.49 16.20
N GLN A 61 15.29 -25.56 15.94
CA GLN A 61 15.54 -26.88 16.53
C GLN A 61 16.85 -27.49 16.05
N ARG A 62 17.26 -27.27 14.79
CA ARG A 62 18.59 -27.69 14.30
C ARG A 62 19.76 -26.93 14.94
N SER A 63 19.57 -25.65 15.31
CA SER A 63 20.60 -24.88 16.04
C SER A 63 20.68 -25.21 17.53
N LEU A 64 19.56 -25.62 18.14
CA LEU A 64 19.51 -26.04 19.56
C LEU A 64 20.23 -27.37 19.82
N THR A 65 20.44 -28.21 18.81
CA THR A 65 21.28 -29.41 18.92
C THR A 65 22.78 -29.11 18.96
N SER A 66 23.19 -27.85 18.76
CA SER A 66 24.60 -27.42 18.71
C SER A 66 25.04 -26.51 19.85
N GLN A 67 24.12 -25.99 20.67
CA GLN A 67 24.43 -25.09 21.79
C GLN A 67 23.49 -25.35 22.97
N THR A 68 23.91 -26.21 23.89
CA THR A 68 23.44 -26.18 25.27
C THR A 68 24.04 -24.93 25.93
N THR A 69 23.21 -24.18 26.64
CA THR A 69 23.53 -23.00 27.47
C THR A 69 23.53 -21.64 26.75
N GLN A 70 22.37 -20.97 26.69
CA GLN A 70 22.16 -19.69 27.37
C GLN A 70 20.71 -19.21 27.22
N THR A 71 20.18 -18.73 28.35
CA THR A 71 18.81 -18.28 28.56
C THR A 71 18.69 -16.83 28.08
N GLU A 72 18.04 -16.60 26.94
CA GLU A 72 17.57 -15.25 26.57
C GLU A 72 16.06 -15.19 26.54
N ILE A 73 15.52 -14.35 27.44
CA ILE A 73 14.13 -13.91 27.47
C ILE A 73 13.88 -13.10 26.20
N SER A 74 13.53 -13.80 25.14
CA SER A 74 12.99 -13.20 23.93
C SER A 74 11.50 -12.94 24.16
N THR A 75 11.09 -11.68 24.04
CA THR A 75 9.69 -11.23 24.11
C THR A 75 8.90 -11.84 22.95
N SER A 76 8.52 -13.10 23.11
CA SER A 76 7.74 -13.84 22.14
C SER A 76 6.32 -13.27 22.12
N SER A 77 5.98 -12.55 21.06
CA SER A 77 4.59 -12.22 20.78
C SER A 77 3.82 -13.52 20.63
N THR A 78 2.73 -13.71 21.39
CA THR A 78 1.90 -14.92 21.30
C THR A 78 1.45 -15.16 19.86
N PRO A 79 1.45 -16.43 19.38
CA PRO A 79 1.16 -16.77 17.97
C PRO A 79 -0.18 -16.20 17.49
N VAL A 80 -1.19 -16.14 18.36
CA VAL A 80 -2.51 -15.54 18.10
C VAL A 80 -2.41 -14.05 17.69
N LYS A 81 -1.56 -13.26 18.37
CA LYS A 81 -1.36 -11.84 18.04
C LYS A 81 -0.66 -11.67 16.69
N LYS A 82 0.29 -12.55 16.36
CA LYS A 82 1.02 -12.52 15.07
C LYS A 82 0.08 -12.87 13.90
N GLN A 83 -0.78 -13.88 14.09
CA GLN A 83 -1.83 -14.27 13.14
C GLN A 83 -2.85 -13.14 12.90
N GLY A 84 -3.33 -12.48 13.95
CA GLY A 84 -4.27 -11.36 13.80
C GLY A 84 -3.68 -10.16 13.04
N ARG A 85 -2.36 -9.96 13.09
CA ARG A 85 -1.68 -8.91 12.30
C ARG A 85 -1.53 -9.31 10.83
N SER A 86 -1.36 -10.59 10.52
CA SER A 86 -1.20 -11.08 9.15
C SER A 86 -2.52 -11.02 8.37
N LEU A 87 -3.65 -11.32 9.03
CA LEU A 87 -4.99 -11.24 8.43
C LEU A 87 -5.38 -9.82 8.02
N ARG A 88 -5.14 -8.81 8.88
CA ARG A 88 -5.40 -7.40 8.53
C ARG A 88 -4.64 -6.96 7.28
N SER A 89 -3.37 -7.37 7.16
CA SER A 89 -2.57 -7.06 5.97
C SER A 89 -3.16 -7.68 4.71
N ALA A 90 -3.59 -8.95 4.76
CA ALA A 90 -4.22 -9.61 3.64
C ALA A 90 -5.56 -8.96 3.25
N LEU A 91 -6.38 -8.53 4.22
CA LEU A 91 -7.63 -7.82 3.96
C LEU A 91 -7.41 -6.47 3.26
N ILE A 92 -6.44 -5.69 3.72
CA ILE A 92 -6.08 -4.41 3.06
C ILE A 92 -5.64 -4.68 1.61
N THR A 93 -4.81 -5.70 1.39
CA THR A 93 -4.37 -6.09 0.04
C THR A 93 -5.55 -6.51 -0.83
N SER A 94 -6.46 -7.38 -0.35
CA SER A 94 -7.61 -7.83 -1.14
C SER A 94 -8.59 -6.69 -1.44
N LEU A 95 -8.83 -5.79 -0.49
CA LEU A 95 -9.69 -4.62 -0.71
C LEU A 95 -9.07 -3.68 -1.74
N GLY A 96 -7.76 -3.42 -1.67
CA GLY A 96 -7.03 -2.65 -2.67
C GLY A 96 -7.15 -3.24 -4.08
N LEU A 97 -7.02 -4.56 -4.21
CA LEU A 97 -7.24 -5.26 -5.48
C LEU A 97 -8.69 -5.12 -5.98
N CYS A 98 -9.69 -5.28 -5.10
CA CYS A 98 -11.10 -5.12 -5.48
C CYS A 98 -11.43 -3.69 -5.96
N LEU A 99 -10.78 -2.67 -5.40
CA LEU A 99 -11.01 -1.28 -5.79
C LEU A 99 -10.36 -0.91 -7.12
N LEU A 100 -9.25 -1.54 -7.48
CA LEU A 100 -8.40 -1.10 -8.60
C LEU A 100 -8.37 -2.06 -9.79
N LEU A 101 -8.41 -3.36 -9.55
CA LEU A 101 -8.23 -4.38 -10.59
C LEU A 101 -9.57 -4.84 -11.15
N ARG A 102 -9.63 -4.98 -12.47
CA ARG A 102 -10.72 -5.64 -13.19
C ARG A 102 -10.13 -6.77 -14.03
N ALA A 103 -10.92 -7.83 -14.18
CA ALA A 103 -10.58 -8.93 -15.06
C ALA A 103 -11.86 -9.58 -15.59
N ASP A 104 -11.77 -10.33 -16.68
CA ASP A 104 -12.90 -11.11 -17.20
C ASP A 104 -13.08 -12.44 -16.46
N HIS A 105 -12.00 -13.00 -15.92
CA HIS A 105 -12.00 -14.33 -15.30
C HIS A 105 -11.63 -14.29 -13.80
N ALA A 106 -12.31 -15.11 -13.00
CA ALA A 106 -12.00 -15.29 -11.58
C ALA A 106 -10.59 -15.85 -11.34
N SER A 107 -10.06 -16.65 -12.28
CA SER A 107 -8.70 -17.18 -12.24
C SER A 107 -7.65 -16.07 -12.24
N THR A 108 -7.86 -15.02 -13.04
CA THR A 108 -6.98 -13.85 -13.09
C THR A 108 -7.00 -13.08 -11.77
N MET A 109 -8.17 -12.92 -11.16
CA MET A 109 -8.29 -12.32 -9.81
C MET A 109 -7.61 -13.17 -8.73
N ALA A 110 -7.75 -14.50 -8.79
CA ALA A 110 -7.06 -15.41 -7.87
C ALA A 110 -5.54 -15.39 -8.07
N LEU A 111 -5.06 -15.31 -9.31
CA LEU A 111 -3.64 -15.17 -9.64
C LEU A 111 -3.08 -13.86 -9.09
N ALA A 112 -3.75 -12.73 -9.33
CA ALA A 112 -3.36 -11.42 -8.79
C ALA A 112 -3.26 -11.46 -7.26
N SER A 113 -4.26 -12.04 -6.61
CA SER A 113 -4.35 -12.17 -5.15
C SER A 113 -3.23 -13.02 -4.57
N SER A 114 -2.93 -14.14 -5.24
CA SER A 114 -1.86 -15.06 -4.84
C SER A 114 -0.49 -14.40 -4.99
N LEU A 115 -0.20 -13.81 -6.16
CA LEU A 115 1.07 -13.15 -6.43
C LEU A 115 1.27 -11.90 -5.56
N ALA A 116 0.20 -11.14 -5.29
CA ALA A 116 0.23 -10.02 -4.36
C ALA A 116 0.73 -10.47 -2.98
N VAL A 117 0.11 -11.49 -2.40
CA VAL A 117 0.48 -11.97 -1.08
C VAL A 117 1.84 -12.65 -1.09
N LEU A 118 2.17 -13.46 -2.10
CA LEU A 118 3.48 -14.11 -2.22
C LEU A 118 4.63 -13.10 -2.29
N SER A 119 4.41 -11.96 -2.95
CA SER A 119 5.45 -10.95 -3.17
C SER A 119 6.13 -10.49 -1.87
N LYS A 120 5.38 -10.31 -0.78
CA LYS A 120 5.95 -9.84 0.50
C LYS A 120 6.74 -10.91 1.26
N PHE A 121 6.56 -12.18 0.93
CA PHE A 121 7.34 -13.28 1.50
C PHE A 121 8.59 -13.58 0.67
N MET A 122 8.48 -13.47 -0.65
CA MET A 122 9.58 -13.74 -1.58
C MET A 122 10.55 -12.56 -1.68
N PHE A 123 10.03 -11.34 -1.81
CA PHE A 123 10.81 -10.13 -2.03
C PHE A 123 10.93 -9.31 -0.76
N GLN A 124 11.69 -9.84 0.19
CA GLN A 124 11.99 -9.18 1.45
C GLN A 124 13.48 -9.24 1.79
N VAL A 125 14.00 -8.16 2.35
CA VAL A 125 15.37 -8.06 2.85
C VAL A 125 15.30 -7.74 4.35
N GLN A 126 15.98 -8.55 5.16
CA GLN A 126 15.95 -8.45 6.63
C GLN A 126 14.52 -8.38 7.22
N GLY A 127 13.57 -9.11 6.64
CA GLY A 127 12.16 -9.13 7.07
C GLY A 127 11.34 -7.90 6.69
N LYS A 128 11.85 -7.02 5.82
CA LYS A 128 11.11 -5.91 5.22
C LYS A 128 10.91 -6.19 3.73
N HIS A 129 9.65 -6.26 3.31
CA HIS A 129 9.32 -6.30 1.89
C HIS A 129 9.36 -4.88 1.30
N PHE A 130 9.80 -4.77 0.06
CA PHE A 130 9.93 -3.47 -0.61
C PHE A 130 8.87 -3.23 -1.68
N PHE A 131 8.22 -4.28 -2.19
CA PHE A 131 7.05 -4.12 -3.03
C PHE A 131 5.79 -3.87 -2.20
N ASN A 132 4.92 -3.00 -2.71
CA ASN A 132 3.52 -2.93 -2.28
C ASN A 132 2.78 -4.20 -2.80
N PRO A 133 2.21 -5.04 -1.91
CA PRO A 133 1.61 -6.32 -2.31
C PRO A 133 0.50 -6.17 -3.36
N ALA A 134 -0.44 -5.25 -3.17
CA ALA A 134 -1.55 -5.05 -4.10
C ALA A 134 -1.03 -4.56 -5.46
N ASN A 135 -0.06 -3.63 -5.46
CA ASN A 135 0.54 -3.12 -6.69
C ASN A 135 1.27 -4.22 -7.46
N PHE A 136 2.01 -5.08 -6.75
CA PHE A 136 2.69 -6.22 -7.34
C PHE A 136 1.69 -7.16 -8.02
N GLY A 137 0.57 -7.48 -7.34
CA GLY A 137 -0.49 -8.31 -7.92
C GLY A 137 -1.08 -7.72 -9.20
N ILE A 138 -1.39 -6.42 -9.20
CA ILE A 138 -1.89 -5.68 -10.37
C ILE A 138 -0.90 -5.78 -11.54
N ILE A 139 0.35 -5.37 -11.33
CA ILE A 139 1.36 -5.37 -12.40
C ILE A 139 1.63 -6.78 -12.92
N ALA A 140 1.66 -7.79 -12.03
CA ALA A 140 1.88 -9.16 -12.43
C ALA A 140 0.80 -9.66 -13.40
N VAL A 141 -0.49 -9.44 -13.11
CA VAL A 141 -1.53 -9.89 -14.05
C VAL A 141 -1.63 -9.01 -15.30
N LEU A 142 -1.33 -7.71 -15.22
CA LEU A 142 -1.23 -6.87 -16.42
C LEU A 142 -0.12 -7.35 -17.37
N MET A 143 0.93 -8.01 -16.86
CA MET A 143 2.00 -8.59 -17.68
C MET A 143 1.70 -10.03 -18.13
N LEU A 144 1.10 -10.84 -17.26
CA LEU A 144 0.95 -12.28 -17.46
C LEU A 144 -0.36 -12.67 -18.13
N THR A 145 -1.36 -11.78 -18.11
CA THR A 145 -2.70 -12.05 -18.65
C THR A 145 -3.12 -10.95 -19.62
N GLN A 146 -4.03 -11.27 -20.53
CA GLN A 146 -4.56 -10.32 -21.52
C GLN A 146 -5.97 -9.84 -21.17
N ASP A 147 -6.56 -10.35 -20.08
CA ASP A 147 -7.93 -10.07 -19.66
C ASP A 147 -8.00 -9.20 -18.39
N ALA A 148 -6.88 -8.64 -17.95
CA ALA A 148 -6.81 -7.76 -16.78
C ALA A 148 -6.59 -6.30 -17.17
N TRP A 149 -7.27 -5.38 -16.47
CA TRP A 149 -7.04 -3.94 -16.62
C TRP A 149 -7.28 -3.20 -15.31
N VAL A 150 -6.77 -1.98 -15.22
CA VAL A 150 -7.14 -1.01 -14.19
C VAL A 150 -8.02 0.04 -14.87
N SER A 151 -9.09 0.47 -14.21
CA SER A 151 -10.01 1.45 -14.78
C SER A 151 -9.97 2.77 -13.99
N PRO A 152 -9.17 3.76 -14.45
CA PRO A 152 -8.95 5.02 -13.75
C PRO A 152 -10.22 5.86 -13.52
N GLY A 153 -11.20 5.75 -14.42
CA GLY A 153 -12.40 6.59 -14.47
C GLY A 153 -13.59 6.09 -13.65
N GLN A 154 -13.50 4.93 -13.00
CA GLN A 154 -14.63 4.32 -12.27
C GLN A 154 -15.15 5.15 -11.08
N TRP A 155 -14.35 6.10 -10.62
CA TRP A 155 -14.68 7.01 -9.55
C TRP A 155 -15.30 8.33 -10.04
N GLY A 156 -15.38 8.53 -11.36
CA GLY A 156 -15.78 9.79 -11.96
C GLY A 156 -14.80 10.92 -11.65
N ASP A 157 -15.20 12.13 -11.99
CA ASP A 157 -14.43 13.37 -11.83
C ASP A 157 -15.20 14.44 -11.03
N GLU A 158 -16.33 14.07 -10.44
CA GLU A 158 -17.17 14.94 -9.63
C GLU A 158 -16.42 15.41 -8.38
N TRP A 159 -16.43 16.73 -8.12
CA TRP A 159 -15.65 17.40 -7.08
C TRP A 159 -15.88 16.83 -5.66
N TRP A 160 -17.09 16.37 -5.36
CA TRP A 160 -17.44 15.86 -4.03
C TRP A 160 -16.79 14.51 -3.72
N TYR A 161 -16.51 13.67 -4.73
CA TYR A 161 -15.70 12.47 -4.57
C TYR A 161 -14.25 12.85 -4.25
N GLY A 162 -13.72 13.90 -4.89
CA GLY A 162 -12.42 14.46 -4.53
C GLY A 162 -12.34 14.81 -3.05
N LEU A 163 -13.37 15.47 -2.51
CA LEU A 163 -13.45 15.76 -1.07
C LEU A 163 -13.55 14.51 -0.21
N LEU A 164 -14.34 13.52 -0.62
CA LEU A 164 -14.46 12.25 0.09
C LEU A 164 -13.09 11.55 0.17
N PHE A 165 -12.37 11.48 -0.95
CA PHE A 165 -11.03 10.91 -1.02
C PHE A 165 -10.05 11.67 -0.13
N LEU A 166 -9.98 12.99 -0.27
CA LEU A 166 -9.05 13.81 0.51
C LEU A 166 -9.37 13.77 2.01
N GLY A 167 -10.65 13.77 2.40
CA GLY A 167 -11.07 13.66 3.79
C GLY A 167 -10.75 12.29 4.40
N ALA A 168 -11.17 11.21 3.74
CA ALA A 168 -10.90 9.84 4.19
C ALA A 168 -9.39 9.53 4.18
N GLY A 169 -8.71 9.87 3.09
CA GLY A 169 -7.28 9.69 2.93
C GLY A 169 -6.49 10.52 3.95
N GLY A 170 -6.87 11.78 4.17
CA GLY A 170 -6.27 12.64 5.19
C GLY A 170 -6.36 12.04 6.59
N LEU A 171 -7.53 11.52 6.97
CA LEU A 171 -7.73 10.84 8.25
C LEU A 171 -6.85 9.58 8.39
N VAL A 172 -6.77 8.76 7.34
CA VAL A 172 -5.89 7.58 7.34
C VAL A 172 -4.42 7.98 7.43
N LEU A 173 -3.98 8.96 6.65
CA LEU A 173 -2.61 9.44 6.63
C LEU A 173 -2.18 10.03 7.97
N GLN A 174 -3.08 10.75 8.63
CA GLN A 174 -2.84 11.28 9.98
C GLN A 174 -2.62 10.14 11.00
N ARG A 175 -3.35 9.02 10.86
CA ARG A 175 -3.18 7.85 11.73
C ARG A 175 -1.96 7.00 11.39
N VAL A 176 -1.61 6.90 10.11
CA VAL A 176 -0.44 6.15 9.64
C VAL A 176 0.86 6.94 9.89
N GLY A 177 0.81 8.28 9.91
CA GLY A 177 1.97 9.14 10.15
C GLY A 177 2.88 9.29 8.92
N ARG A 178 2.30 9.21 7.72
CA ARG A 178 3.03 9.26 6.42
C ARG A 178 2.43 10.25 5.43
N TRP A 179 1.87 11.34 5.93
CA TRP A 179 1.29 12.42 5.11
C TRP A 179 2.32 13.09 4.20
N ASP A 180 3.58 13.15 4.65
CA ASP A 180 4.73 13.69 3.91
C ASP A 180 4.92 13.03 2.53
N THR A 181 4.70 11.72 2.47
CA THR A 181 4.89 10.90 1.26
C THR A 181 3.84 11.22 0.21
N SER A 182 2.55 11.22 0.60
CA SER A 182 1.44 11.62 -0.28
C SER A 182 1.58 13.06 -0.74
N ALA A 183 1.88 13.98 0.18
CA ALA A 183 1.99 15.40 -0.12
C ALA A 183 3.12 15.67 -1.12
N ALA A 184 4.29 15.07 -0.94
CA ALA A 184 5.39 15.19 -1.88
C ALA A 184 5.03 14.65 -3.26
N PHE A 185 4.46 13.44 -3.32
CA PHE A 185 4.03 12.85 -4.60
C PHE A 185 2.99 13.73 -5.32
N LEU A 186 1.91 14.11 -4.64
CA LEU A 186 0.84 14.91 -5.23
C LEU A 186 1.31 16.29 -5.64
N ALA A 187 2.10 16.99 -4.81
CA ALA A 187 2.61 18.32 -5.13
C ALA A 187 3.55 18.27 -6.36
N THR A 188 4.45 17.29 -6.43
CA THR A 188 5.33 17.13 -7.59
C THR A 188 4.54 16.76 -8.85
N TYR A 189 3.63 15.79 -8.77
CA TYR A 189 2.84 15.37 -9.93
C TYR A 189 1.94 16.51 -10.43
N ALA A 190 1.25 17.20 -9.53
CA ALA A 190 0.44 18.37 -9.84
C ALA A 190 1.28 19.50 -10.43
N GLY A 191 2.45 19.80 -9.88
CA GLY A 191 3.35 20.82 -10.44
C GLY A 191 3.79 20.50 -11.88
N LEU A 192 4.14 19.24 -12.17
CA LEU A 192 4.52 18.81 -13.51
C LEU A 192 3.34 18.85 -14.50
N GLU A 193 2.16 18.40 -14.09
CA GLU A 193 0.95 18.48 -14.92
C GLU A 193 0.51 19.93 -15.16
N ALA A 194 0.62 20.81 -14.16
CA ALA A 194 0.33 22.24 -14.29
C ALA A 194 1.28 22.92 -15.27
N TYR A 195 2.59 22.66 -15.15
CA TYR A 195 3.60 23.15 -16.07
C TYR A 195 3.30 22.72 -17.50
N ARG A 196 2.99 21.44 -17.71
CA ARG A 196 2.62 20.90 -19.03
C ARG A 196 1.33 21.52 -19.57
N ASN A 197 0.31 21.68 -18.73
CA ASN A 197 -0.97 22.27 -19.10
C ASN A 197 -0.79 23.72 -19.58
N PHE A 198 0.00 24.49 -18.84
CA PHE A 198 0.38 25.85 -19.20
C PHE A 198 1.19 25.90 -20.51
N TRP A 199 2.20 25.06 -20.65
CA TRP A 199 3.04 24.99 -21.86
C TRP A 199 2.24 24.67 -23.13
N LEU A 200 1.24 23.80 -23.02
CA LEU A 200 0.38 23.42 -24.14
C LEU A 200 -0.78 24.38 -24.38
N GLY A 201 -0.95 25.40 -23.54
CA GLY A 201 -2.05 26.36 -23.64
C GLY A 201 -3.43 25.73 -23.44
N TRP A 202 -3.53 24.65 -22.67
CA TRP A 202 -4.78 23.94 -22.42
C TRP A 202 -5.62 24.63 -21.34
N THR A 203 -6.93 24.40 -21.36
CA THR A 203 -7.82 24.88 -20.30
C THR A 203 -7.51 24.19 -18.97
N TRP A 204 -7.77 24.88 -17.86
CA TRP A 204 -7.51 24.34 -16.52
C TRP A 204 -8.42 23.16 -16.14
N ASP A 205 -9.52 22.95 -16.87
CA ASP A 205 -10.38 21.78 -16.69
C ASP A 205 -9.64 20.47 -16.97
N VAL A 206 -8.73 20.47 -17.95
CA VAL A 206 -7.90 19.29 -18.27
C VAL A 206 -6.98 18.94 -17.10
N TYR A 207 -6.39 19.95 -16.47
CA TYR A 207 -5.56 19.79 -15.29
C TYR A 207 -6.37 19.22 -14.11
N TRP A 208 -7.55 19.78 -13.83
CA TRP A 208 -8.41 19.31 -12.75
C TRP A 208 -8.92 17.88 -12.97
N HIS A 209 -9.37 17.57 -14.19
CA HIS A 209 -9.84 16.24 -14.54
C HIS A 209 -8.73 15.18 -14.36
N ARG A 210 -7.47 15.52 -14.63
CA ARG A 210 -6.33 14.63 -14.39
C ARG A 210 -6.06 14.38 -12.91
N LEU A 211 -6.12 15.43 -12.09
CA LEU A 211 -5.86 15.32 -10.65
C LEU A 211 -7.01 14.68 -9.87
N MET A 212 -8.25 14.82 -10.34
CA MET A 212 -9.43 14.21 -9.72
C MET A 212 -9.65 12.75 -10.13
N SER A 213 -8.70 12.15 -10.87
CA SER A 213 -8.75 10.71 -11.18
C SER A 213 -8.75 9.88 -9.89
N GLY A 214 -9.81 9.11 -9.66
CA GLY A 214 -9.92 8.31 -8.43
C GLY A 214 -8.82 7.25 -8.28
N SER A 215 -8.29 6.69 -9.37
CA SER A 215 -7.11 5.81 -9.26
C SER A 215 -5.86 6.53 -8.77
N LEU A 216 -5.67 7.80 -9.17
CA LEU A 216 -4.55 8.63 -8.69
C LEU A 216 -4.72 8.92 -7.19
N LEU A 217 -5.93 9.28 -6.76
CA LEU A 217 -6.23 9.58 -5.35
C LEU A 217 -6.12 8.33 -4.46
N LEU A 218 -6.68 7.18 -4.88
CA LEU A 218 -6.50 5.91 -4.18
C LEU A 218 -5.03 5.54 -4.05
N PHE A 219 -4.28 5.66 -5.15
CA PHE A 219 -2.86 5.41 -5.16
C PHE A 219 -2.12 6.32 -4.17
N ALA A 220 -2.33 7.63 -4.26
CA ALA A 220 -1.61 8.62 -3.49
C ALA A 220 -1.93 8.56 -1.99
N LEU A 221 -3.16 8.20 -1.62
CA LEU A 221 -3.63 8.27 -0.24
C LEU A 221 -3.54 6.92 0.49
N PHE A 222 -3.70 5.81 -0.22
CA PHE A 222 -3.80 4.48 0.38
C PHE A 222 -2.72 3.50 -0.05
N MET A 223 -2.03 3.73 -1.17
CA MET A 223 -1.08 2.77 -1.75
C MET A 223 0.38 3.18 -1.57
N ILE A 224 0.75 4.39 -2.01
CA ILE A 224 2.14 4.88 -1.91
C ILE A 224 2.58 5.09 -0.45
N THR A 225 1.64 5.17 0.48
CA THR A 225 1.90 5.45 1.91
C THR A 225 1.93 4.22 2.79
N ASP A 226 1.88 3.00 2.22
CA ASP A 226 2.05 1.78 2.99
C ASP A 226 3.44 1.80 3.69
N PRO A 227 3.48 1.97 5.03
CA PRO A 227 4.72 2.20 5.74
C PRO A 227 5.63 0.96 5.76
N ARG A 228 5.13 -0.20 5.32
CA ARG A 228 5.93 -1.42 5.22
C ARG A 228 6.76 -1.49 3.95
N SER A 229 6.35 -0.83 2.86
CA SER A 229 7.02 -0.91 1.55
C SER A 229 7.83 0.34 1.16
N ILE A 230 7.87 1.38 2.00
CA ILE A 230 8.54 2.66 1.69
C ILE A 230 9.82 2.88 2.50
N PRO A 231 10.69 3.85 2.15
CA PRO A 231 11.86 4.18 2.95
C PRO A 231 11.53 4.61 4.38
N ASN A 232 12.43 4.31 5.33
CA ASN A 232 12.20 4.58 6.76
C ASN A 232 12.42 6.06 7.11
N ALA A 233 13.43 6.69 6.51
CA ALA A 233 13.77 8.09 6.78
C ALA A 233 12.84 9.07 6.04
N ARG A 234 12.53 10.21 6.66
CA ARG A 234 11.67 11.25 6.06
C ARG A 234 12.22 11.76 4.73
N ILE A 235 13.51 12.11 4.71
CA ILE A 235 14.19 12.58 3.49
C ILE A 235 14.14 11.51 2.39
N GLY A 236 14.40 10.25 2.76
CA GLY A 236 14.30 9.11 1.84
C GLY A 236 12.91 8.96 1.22
N ARG A 237 11.84 9.12 2.02
CA ARG A 237 10.46 9.10 1.51
C ARG A 237 10.17 10.24 0.55
N LEU A 238 10.63 11.45 0.86
CA LEU A 238 10.42 12.62 -0.02
C LEU A 238 11.10 12.41 -1.38
N VAL A 239 12.39 12.06 -1.38
CA VAL A 239 13.16 11.80 -2.61
C VAL A 239 12.52 10.69 -3.44
N TRP A 240 12.15 9.59 -2.78
CA TRP A 240 11.51 8.44 -3.44
C TRP A 240 10.14 8.81 -4.05
N SER A 241 9.33 9.57 -3.34
CA SER A 241 7.99 10.00 -3.80
C SER A 241 8.08 10.97 -4.98
N VAL A 242 9.03 11.90 -4.94
CA VAL A 242 9.33 12.82 -6.06
C VAL A 242 9.77 12.03 -7.30
N ALA A 243 10.64 11.04 -7.13
CA ALA A 243 11.06 10.17 -8.23
C ALA A 243 9.90 9.39 -8.85
N ILE A 244 9.00 8.84 -8.02
CA ILE A 244 7.77 8.16 -8.50
C ILE A 244 6.88 9.13 -9.26
N ALA A 245 6.68 10.36 -8.77
CA ALA A 245 5.89 11.38 -9.47
C ALA A 245 6.48 11.73 -10.83
N ALA A 246 7.81 11.92 -10.91
CA ALA A 246 8.50 12.22 -12.17
C ALA A 246 8.40 11.07 -13.19
N VAL A 247 8.63 9.83 -12.76
CA VAL A 247 8.48 8.65 -13.62
C VAL A 247 7.02 8.46 -14.04
N THR A 248 6.07 8.65 -13.13
CA THR A 248 4.63 8.61 -13.45
C THR A 248 4.30 9.62 -14.55
N PHE A 249 4.74 10.88 -14.39
CA PHE A 249 4.51 11.94 -15.36
C PHE A 249 5.09 11.59 -16.74
N MET A 250 6.32 11.04 -16.77
CA MET A 250 6.97 10.61 -17.99
C MET A 250 6.20 9.47 -18.68
N LEU A 251 5.88 8.39 -17.95
CA LEU A 251 5.14 7.25 -18.48
C LEU A 251 3.74 7.64 -18.97
N ARG A 252 3.05 8.52 -18.25
CA ARG A 252 1.72 9.02 -18.62
C ARG A 252 1.77 9.86 -19.90
N ASN A 253 2.70 10.81 -19.99
CA ASN A 253 2.64 11.87 -20.99
C ASN A 253 3.51 11.65 -22.22
N GLN A 254 4.58 10.85 -22.13
CA GLN A 254 5.45 10.51 -23.26
C GLN A 254 5.18 9.11 -23.81
N PHE A 255 4.85 8.17 -22.92
CA PHE A 255 4.57 6.77 -23.29
C PHE A 255 3.08 6.44 -23.32
N PHE A 256 2.21 7.41 -23.00
CA PHE A 256 0.75 7.27 -23.04
C PHE A 256 0.19 6.11 -22.21
N ILE A 257 0.89 5.73 -21.13
CA ILE A 257 0.48 4.62 -20.27
C ILE A 257 -0.58 5.10 -19.26
N PRO A 258 -1.85 4.65 -19.33
CA PRO A 258 -2.90 5.13 -18.43
C PRO A 258 -2.66 4.72 -16.97
N THR A 259 -1.99 3.59 -16.76
CA THR A 259 -1.68 2.98 -15.45
C THR A 259 -0.31 3.38 -14.90
N ALA A 260 0.25 4.51 -15.38
CA ALA A 260 1.61 4.96 -15.09
C ALA A 260 2.00 4.95 -13.59
N VAL A 261 1.08 5.32 -12.69
CA VAL A 261 1.34 5.36 -11.23
C VAL A 261 1.75 3.99 -10.68
N PHE A 262 1.10 2.92 -11.14
CA PHE A 262 1.34 1.55 -10.67
C PHE A 262 2.68 1.02 -11.19
N TRP A 263 2.99 1.32 -12.47
CA TRP A 263 4.26 0.99 -13.09
C TRP A 263 5.44 1.72 -12.45
N ALA A 264 5.30 3.03 -12.20
CA ALA A 264 6.32 3.84 -11.55
C ALA A 264 6.62 3.33 -10.13
N LEU A 265 5.59 3.07 -9.33
CA LEU A 265 5.74 2.51 -8.00
C LEU A 265 6.42 1.13 -8.04
N PHE A 266 6.01 0.25 -8.95
CA PHE A 266 6.61 -1.08 -9.08
C PHE A 266 8.09 -0.98 -9.46
N ALA A 267 8.42 -0.23 -10.50
CA ALA A 267 9.78 -0.10 -10.99
C ALA A 267 10.74 0.52 -9.95
N LEU A 268 10.26 1.47 -9.13
CA LEU A 268 11.07 2.15 -8.12
C LEU A 268 10.98 1.54 -6.72
N SER A 269 10.15 0.50 -6.51
CA SER A 269 10.05 -0.20 -5.22
C SER A 269 11.39 -0.79 -4.74
N PRO A 270 12.23 -1.43 -5.59
CA PRO A 270 13.54 -1.94 -5.15
C PRO A 270 14.50 -0.85 -4.65
N LEU A 271 14.36 0.39 -5.15
CA LEU A 271 15.21 1.52 -4.78
C LEU A 271 15.05 1.88 -3.29
N THR A 272 13.95 1.50 -2.66
CA THR A 272 13.73 1.71 -1.21
C THR A 272 14.83 1.09 -0.36
N LEU A 273 15.38 -0.06 -0.79
CA LEU A 273 16.49 -0.73 -0.10
C LEU A 273 17.76 0.14 -0.14
N LEU A 274 18.09 0.70 -1.31
CA LEU A 274 19.26 1.55 -1.47
C LEU A 274 19.10 2.87 -0.70
N ILE A 275 17.90 3.45 -0.71
CA ILE A 275 17.60 4.67 0.04
C ILE A 275 17.71 4.44 1.55
N ASP A 276 17.25 3.28 2.05
CA ASP A 276 17.38 2.91 3.46
C ASP A 276 18.85 2.69 3.88
N LEU A 277 19.74 2.34 2.94
CA LEU A 277 21.18 2.27 3.21
C LEU A 277 21.81 3.68 3.32
N ILE A 278 21.33 4.64 2.54
CA ILE A 278 21.84 6.02 2.55
C ILE A 278 21.31 6.79 3.77
N TRP A 279 20.02 6.68 4.06
CA TRP A 279 19.38 7.33 5.21
C TRP A 279 18.77 6.29 6.15
N SER A 280 19.54 5.93 7.18
CA SER A 280 19.08 5.02 8.23
C SER A 280 18.08 5.71 9.16
N ALA A 281 16.97 5.04 9.43
CA ALA A 281 15.97 5.45 10.42
C ALA A 281 15.25 4.23 11.00
N PRO A 282 14.65 4.35 12.20
CA PRO A 282 13.90 3.26 12.81
C PRO A 282 12.78 2.74 11.92
N ARG A 283 12.58 1.41 11.94
CA ARG A 283 11.50 0.77 11.19
C ARG A 283 10.15 1.16 11.76
N PHE A 284 9.18 1.34 10.88
CA PHE A 284 7.81 1.65 11.28
C PHE A 284 7.15 0.49 12.05
N THR A 285 6.54 0.82 13.18
CA THR A 285 5.74 -0.10 14.00
C THR A 285 4.31 0.41 14.13
N TRP A 286 3.34 -0.49 14.03
CA TRP A 286 1.91 -0.17 14.16
C TRP A 286 1.48 0.10 15.61
N SER A 287 2.32 -0.25 16.58
CA SER A 287 2.04 -0.05 18.01
C SER A 287 2.81 1.19 18.47
N ARG A 288 2.12 2.18 19.04
CA ARG A 288 2.82 3.24 19.80
C ARG A 288 3.62 2.56 20.90
N PRO A 289 4.87 2.96 21.15
CA PRO A 289 5.53 2.62 22.41
C PRO A 289 4.58 3.02 23.53
N ALA A 290 4.37 2.14 24.51
CA ALA A 290 3.75 2.60 25.75
C ALA A 290 4.61 3.77 26.27
N PRO A 291 4.01 4.86 26.77
CA PRO A 291 4.80 5.87 27.46
C PRO A 291 5.64 5.13 28.51
N GLU A 292 6.96 5.33 28.49
CA GLU A 292 7.82 4.81 29.53
C GLU A 292 7.23 5.31 30.86
N SER A 293 6.90 4.36 31.74
CA SER A 293 6.30 4.65 33.03
C SER A 293 7.32 5.43 33.87
N GLY A 294 7.33 6.75 33.74
CA GLY A 294 8.29 7.61 34.42
C GLY A 294 8.37 9.06 33.93
N GLU A 295 8.04 9.38 32.68
CA GLU A 295 8.08 10.78 32.23
C GLU A 295 6.73 11.49 32.44
N PRO A 296 6.70 12.62 33.19
CA PRO A 296 5.50 13.44 33.26
C PRO A 296 5.18 13.97 31.86
N LEU A 297 3.89 13.93 31.49
CA LEU A 297 3.36 14.49 30.24
C LEU A 297 3.79 15.95 30.10
N SER A 298 4.85 16.21 29.33
CA SER A 298 5.18 17.55 28.88
C SER A 298 4.18 17.92 27.76
N PRO A 299 3.46 19.05 27.85
CA PRO A 299 2.45 19.43 26.88
C PRO A 299 3.07 20.08 25.63
N THR A 300 4.11 19.47 25.05
CA THR A 300 4.82 20.03 23.89
C THR A 300 5.26 18.93 22.93
N ALA A 301 4.35 18.54 22.04
CA ALA A 301 4.70 17.97 20.74
C ALA A 301 3.52 18.12 19.77
N VAL A 302 3.06 19.37 19.60
CA VAL A 302 2.54 19.82 18.31
C VAL A 302 3.74 20.43 17.60
N GLU A 303 4.48 19.62 16.86
CA GLU A 303 5.44 20.11 15.87
C GLU A 303 4.97 19.68 14.49
N VAL A 304 4.33 20.65 13.85
CA VAL A 304 4.24 21.02 12.42
C VAL A 304 4.69 19.98 11.37
#